data_AF-A0A2D0KSR2-F1
#
_entry.id   AF-A0A2D0KSR2-F1
#
_cell.length_a   1.000
_cell.length_b   1.000
_cell.length_c   1.000
_cell.angle_alpha   90.00
_cell.angle_beta   90.00
_cell.angle_gamma   90.00
#
_symmetry.space_group_name_H-M   'P 1'
#
loop_
_entity.id
_entity.type
_entity.pdbx_description
1 polymer ?
#
loop_
_entity_poly.entity_id
_entity_poly.type
_entity_poly.pdbx_seq_one_letter_code
_entity_poly.pdbx_strand_id
1 'polypeptide(L)' 'MNITTLASRKINQDVTCAKKAAKNDPVFITDRSKPHRNIADVLVVPGMTDMEFEPQRVTIGTRPADFS' A
#
# COMPACT_ATOMS: atom_id res chain seq x y z
N MET A 1 -14.51 11.69 -13.93
CA MET A 1 -13.67 11.98 -12.75
C MET A 1 -12.87 10.72 -12.47
N ASN A 2 -11.58 10.73 -12.79
CA ASN A 2 -10.75 9.53 -12.72
C ASN A 2 -9.55 9.78 -11.79
N ILE A 3 -9.62 9.25 -10.58
CA ILE A 3 -8.57 9.45 -9.57
C ILE A 3 -7.32 8.67 -9.99
N THR A 4 -6.17 9.35 -10.07
CA THR A 4 -4.89 8.72 -10.43
C THR A 4 -4.07 8.45 -9.17
N THR A 5 -3.60 7.21 -8.99
CA THR A 5 -2.73 6.83 -7.86
C THR A 5 -1.33 6.46 -8.36
N LEU A 6 -0.30 7.09 -7.80
CA LEU A 6 1.11 6.88 -8.15
C LEU A 6 1.92 6.46 -6.92
N ALA A 7 2.91 5.60 -7.11
CA ALA A 7 3.86 5.27 -6.04
C ALA A 7 4.93 6.37 -5.90
N SER A 8 5.41 6.61 -4.67
CA SER A 8 6.50 7.56 -4.38
C SER A 8 7.75 7.30 -5.23
N ARG A 9 8.10 6.03 -5.47
CA ARG A 9 9.22 5.66 -6.37
C ARG A 9 9.03 6.14 -7.81
N LYS A 10 7.80 6.11 -8.33
CA LYS A 10 7.51 6.58 -9.69
C LYS A 10 7.78 8.07 -9.82
N ILE A 11 7.48 8.84 -8.77
CA ILE A 11 7.79 10.27 -8.69
C ILE A 11 9.29 10.51 -8.53
N ASN A 12 9.97 9.75 -7.67
CA ASN A 12 11.41 9.86 -7.49
C ASN A 12 12.21 9.52 -8.76
N GLN A 13 11.63 8.73 -9.67
CA GLN A 13 12.21 8.41 -10.97
C GLN A 13 11.80 9.39 -12.07
N ASP A 14 10.53 9.84 -12.09
CA ASP A 14 10.01 10.79 -13.09
C ASP A 14 8.77 11.54 -12.57
N VAL A 15 8.98 12.80 -12.19
CA VAL A 15 7.93 13.69 -11.67
C VAL A 15 6.95 14.15 -12.76
N THR A 16 7.31 14.02 -14.04
CA THR A 16 6.57 14.61 -15.17
C THR A 16 5.17 14.00 -15.30
N CYS A 17 5.05 12.69 -15.07
CA CYS A 17 3.78 11.99 -15.15
C CYS A 17 2.76 12.49 -14.11
N ALA A 18 3.19 12.70 -12.86
CA ALA A 18 2.35 13.22 -11.79
C ALA A 18 1.87 14.64 -12.09
N LYS A 19 2.78 15.51 -12.55
CA LYS A 19 2.44 16.90 -12.93
C LYS A 19 1.44 16.96 -14.09
N LYS A 20 1.55 16.07 -15.07
CA LYS A 20 0.60 15.98 -16.19
C LYS A 20 -0.77 15.50 -15.72
N ALA A 21 -0.82 14.46 -14.89
CA ALA A 21 -2.06 13.92 -14.36
C ALA A 21 -2.82 14.92 -13.47
N ALA A 22 -2.09 15.65 -12.61
CA ALA A 22 -2.64 16.64 -11.69
C ALA A 22 -3.33 17.84 -12.37
N LYS A 23 -3.14 18.04 -13.68
CA LYS A 23 -3.85 19.08 -14.44
C LYS A 23 -5.31 18.73 -14.71
N ASN A 24 -5.66 17.45 -14.67
CA ASN A 24 -6.97 16.95 -15.10
C ASN A 24 -7.79 16.44 -13.92
N ASP A 25 -7.17 15.67 -13.02
CA ASP A 25 -7.83 15.01 -11.90
C ASP A 25 -6.90 14.93 -10.67
N PRO A 26 -7.43 14.73 -9.45
CA PRO A 26 -6.63 14.51 -8.26
C PRO A 26 -5.64 13.33 -8.40
N VAL A 27 -4.43 13.53 -7.86
CA VAL A 27 -3.36 12.52 -7.84
C VAL A 27 -3.02 12.15 -6.40
N PHE A 28 -3.17 10.88 -6.05
CA PHE A 28 -2.71 10.34 -4.77
C PHE A 28 -1.33 9.73 -4.90
N ILE A 29 -0.44 10.04 -3.96
CA ILE A 29 0.92 9.50 -3.92
C ILE A 29 1.04 8.55 -2.74
N THR A 30 1.31 7.27 -3.01
CA THR A 30 1.48 6.26 -1.96
C THR A 30 2.97 6.09 -1.64
N ASP A 31 3.33 6.20 -0.37
CA ASP A 31 4.68 5.89 0.06
C ASP A 31 4.91 4.37 0.18
N ARG A 32 5.96 3.85 -0.47
CA ARG A 32 6.47 2.48 -0.29
C ARG A 32 7.90 2.48 0.31
N SER A 33 8.18 3.45 1.18
CA SER A 33 9.47 3.64 1.85
C SER A 33 9.92 2.47 2.69
N LYS A 34 8.99 1.67 3.22
CA LYS A 34 9.31 0.44 3.95
C LYS A 34 9.16 -0.76 3.02
N PRO A 35 10.11 -1.71 3.00
CA PRO A 35 9.88 -3.01 2.39
C PRO A 35 8.66 -3.62 3.09
N HIS A 36 7.54 -3.64 2.38
CA HIS A 36 6.38 -4.40 2.83
C HIS A 36 6.77 -5.86 2.70
N ARG A 37 6.80 -6.58 3.82
CA ARG A 37 6.83 -8.04 3.75
C ARG A 37 5.53 -8.47 3.09
N ASN A 38 5.65 -9.18 1.97
CA ASN A 38 4.50 -9.86 1.39
C ASN A 38 4.03 -10.89 2.42
N ILE A 39 2.75 -10.82 2.79
CA ILE A 39 2.20 -11.74 3.78
C ILE A 39 2.29 -13.19 3.29
N ALA A 40 2.16 -13.43 1.99
CA ALA A 40 2.34 -14.76 1.42
C ALA A 40 3.76 -15.29 1.68
N ASP A 41 4.79 -14.50 1.39
CA ASP A 41 6.19 -14.90 1.59
C ASP A 41 6.51 -15.20 3.06
N VAL A 42 5.82 -14.54 4.00
CA VAL A 42 5.99 -14.76 5.45
C VAL A 42 5.21 -15.97 5.95
N LEU A 43 4.08 -16.28 5.34
CA LEU A 43 3.22 -17.39 5.75
C LEU A 43 3.61 -18.72 5.08
N VAL A 44 4.44 -18.68 4.03
CA VAL A 44 4.97 -19.90 3.40
C VAL A 44 6.03 -20.52 4.31
N VAL A 45 5.64 -21.57 5.02
CA VAL A 45 6.55 -22.42 5.79
C VAL A 45 6.71 -23.77 5.05
N PRO A 46 7.92 -24.11 4.55
CA PRO A 46 8.15 -25.38 3.87
C PRO A 46 7.80 -26.59 4.75
N GLY A 47 7.07 -27.57 4.21
CA GLY A 47 6.64 -28.78 4.93
C GLY A 47 5.38 -28.61 5.77
N MET A 48 4.71 -27.47 5.66
CA MET A 48 3.60 -27.06 6.53
C MET A 48 2.30 -26.81 5.74
N THR A 49 2.06 -27.61 4.71
CA THR A 49 0.96 -27.40 3.73
C THR A 49 -0.42 -27.84 4.22
N ASP A 50 -0.50 -28.58 5.33
CA ASP A 50 -1.71 -29.27 5.79
C ASP A 50 -2.19 -28.81 7.18
N MET A 51 -1.65 -27.69 7.70
CA MET A 51 -2.12 -27.12 8.96
C MET A 51 -3.31 -26.19 8.73
N GLU A 52 -4.41 -26.47 9.41
CA GLU A 52 -5.60 -25.61 9.49
C GLU A 52 -5.19 -24.23 10.04
N PHE A 53 -5.42 -23.17 9.27
CA PHE A 53 -5.05 -21.81 9.64
C PHE A 53 -6.17 -21.15 10.45
N GLU A 54 -6.00 -21.12 11.77
CA GLU A 54 -6.95 -20.51 12.72
C GLU A 54 -6.36 -19.23 13.37
N PRO A 55 -6.32 -18.08 12.65
CA PRO A 55 -5.72 -16.87 13.18
C PRO A 55 -6.57 -16.27 14.30
N GLN A 56 -5.91 -15.77 15.35
CA GLN A 56 -6.60 -14.99 16.36
C GLN A 56 -7.17 -13.70 15.75
N ARG A 57 -8.45 -13.43 16.02
CA ARG A 57 -9.10 -12.18 15.60
C ARG A 57 -8.52 -11.02 16.41
N VAL A 58 -7.79 -10.13 15.75
CA VAL A 58 -7.29 -8.91 16.36
C VAL A 58 -8.29 -7.78 16.15
N THR A 59 -8.71 -7.13 17.24
CA THR A 59 -9.48 -5.88 17.16
C THR A 59 -8.51 -4.73 16.93
N ILE A 60 -8.54 -4.16 15.72
CA ILE A 60 -7.72 -3.00 15.35
C ILE A 60 -8.54 -1.73 15.64
N GLY A 61 -8.06 -0.88 16.54
CA GLY A 61 -8.65 0.45 16.76
C GLY A 61 -8.39 1.37 15.57
N THR A 62 -9.38 2.17 15.17
CA THR A 62 -9.18 3.23 14.19
C THR A 62 -8.76 4.52 14.91
N ARG A 63 -7.72 5.19 14.41
CA ARG A 63 -7.43 6.57 14.81
C ARG A 63 -7.85 7.50 13.67
N PRO A 64 -8.77 8.45 13.89
CA PRO A 64 -9.10 9.43 12.87
C PRO A 64 -7.86 10.25 12.51
N ALA A 65 -7.73 10.59 11.22
CA ALA A 65 -6.70 11.51 10.78
C ALA A 65 -7.01 12.91 11.30
N ASP A 66 -5.99 13.60 11.79
CA ASP A 66 -6.08 15.01 12.16
C ASP A 66 -5.83 15.85 10.90
N PHE A 67 -6.77 16.75 10.58
CA PHE A 67 -6.74 17.63 9.40
C PHE A 67 -6.66 19.12 9.78
N SER A 68 -6.30 19.41 11.03
CA SER A 68 -6.15 20.77 11.59
C SER A 68 -4.91 21.49 11.07
#